data_AF-A0AAV4HKF3-F1
#
_entry.id   AF-A0AAV4HKF3-F1
#
_cell.length_a   1.000
_cell.length_b   1.000
_cell.length_c   1.000
_cell.angle_alpha   90.00
_cell.angle_beta   90.00
_cell.angle_gamma   90.00
#
_symmetry.space_group_name_H-M   'P 1'
#
loop_
_entity.id
_entity.type
_entity.pdbx_description
1 polymer ?
#
loop_
_entity_poly.entity_id
_entity_poly.type
_entity_poly.pdbx_seq_one_letter_code
_entity_poly.pdbx_strand_id
1 'polypeptide(L)'
;MFKRMKNILTNPHMSIETRKRVLECYIEPMLMYGCETWIISKQTRGRLEAKEMWFLRRMTRIPRIARKKKTNQKTNDAVLSETNIKRALINKIRKRQVTFFGHIMRRERQEHLVTTGMFMGRHGRGRLREKATDRLASWLGVGSTVETIKTTRERGVWRGMIANVMRHGTG
;
A
#
# COMPACT_ATOMS: atom_id res chain seq x y z
N MET A 1 -12.40 9.37 -13.82
CA MET A 1 -13.17 8.90 -12.63
C MET A 1 -12.93 9.76 -11.37
N PHE A 2 -11.68 9.95 -10.91
CA PHE A 2 -11.36 10.79 -9.73
C PHE A 2 -11.90 12.23 -9.76
N LYS A 3 -12.02 12.84 -10.95
CA LYS A 3 -12.66 14.16 -11.11
C LYS A 3 -14.12 14.19 -10.65
N ARG A 4 -14.86 13.07 -10.76
CA ARG A 4 -16.29 12.98 -10.36
C ARG A 4 -16.45 12.99 -8.84
N MET A 5 -15.55 12.32 -8.11
CA MET A 5 -15.57 12.27 -6.64
C MET A 5 -15.00 13.53 -5.97
N LYS A 6 -14.45 14.48 -6.75
CA LYS A 6 -13.89 15.73 -6.23
C LYS A 6 -14.92 16.49 -5.38
N ASN A 7 -16.16 16.61 -5.86
CA ASN A 7 -17.21 17.38 -5.19
C ASN A 7 -17.57 16.78 -3.84
N ILE A 8 -17.56 15.45 -3.74
CA ILE A 8 -17.80 14.71 -2.50
C ILE A 8 -16.62 14.92 -1.53
N LEU A 9 -15.38 14.70 -1.98
CA LEU A 9 -14.19 14.85 -1.12
C LEU A 9 -13.93 16.30 -0.66
N THR A 10 -14.43 17.31 -1.37
CA THR A 10 -14.26 18.72 -1.01
C THR A 10 -15.53 19.38 -0.46
N ASN A 11 -16.60 18.63 -0.21
CA ASN A 11 -17.84 19.21 0.31
C ASN A 11 -17.64 19.71 1.75
N PRO A 12 -17.85 21.00 2.04
CA PRO A 12 -17.70 21.55 3.38
C PRO A 12 -18.83 21.12 4.33
N HIS A 13 -20.00 20.77 3.80
CA HIS A 13 -21.16 20.33 4.60
C HIS A 13 -21.06 18.87 5.05
N MET A 14 -20.00 18.16 4.67
CA MET A 14 -19.75 16.78 5.10
C MET A 14 -18.59 16.73 6.10
N SER A 15 -18.78 15.90 7.14
CA SER A 15 -17.72 15.61 8.10
C SER A 15 -16.48 15.03 7.40
N ILE A 16 -15.32 15.23 8.01
CA ILE A 16 -14.05 14.65 7.52
C ILE A 16 -14.13 13.12 7.56
N GLU A 17 -14.81 12.56 8.56
CA GLU A 17 -14.99 11.12 8.70
C GLU A 17 -15.81 10.50 7.54
N THR A 18 -16.91 11.12 7.14
CA THR A 18 -17.71 10.64 5.99
C THR A 18 -16.89 10.66 4.71
N ARG A 19 -16.10 11.70 4.49
CA ARG A 19 -15.21 11.80 3.32
C ARG A 19 -14.08 10.79 3.34
N LYS A 20 -13.55 10.49 4.54
CA LYS A 20 -12.59 9.39 4.74
C LYS A 20 -13.21 8.05 4.36
N ARG A 21 -14.43 7.74 4.82
CA ARG A 21 -15.13 6.50 4.46
C ARG A 21 -15.30 6.38 2.94
N VAL A 22 -15.66 7.47 2.26
CA VAL A 22 -15.72 7.47 0.77
C VAL A 22 -14.37 7.15 0.14
N LEU A 23 -13.29 7.74 0.65
CA LEU A 23 -11.93 7.45 0.18
C LEU A 23 -11.60 5.96 0.34
N GLU A 24 -11.84 5.41 1.53
CA GLU A 24 -11.55 4.00 1.87
C GLU A 24 -12.43 3.00 1.10
N CYS A 25 -13.70 3.31 0.87
CA CYS A 25 -14.63 2.38 0.21
C CYS A 25 -14.56 2.41 -1.33
N TYR A 26 -14.30 3.57 -1.94
CA TYR A 26 -14.39 3.72 -3.40
C TYR A 26 -13.03 3.95 -4.07
N ILE A 27 -12.19 4.77 -3.46
CA ILE A 27 -10.93 5.20 -4.09
C ILE A 27 -9.80 4.22 -3.78
N GLU A 28 -9.67 3.78 -2.53
CA GLU A 28 -8.63 2.83 -2.16
C GLU A 28 -8.72 1.50 -2.92
N PRO A 29 -9.89 0.83 -3.08
CA PRO A 29 -9.96 -0.43 -3.82
C PRO A 29 -9.56 -0.25 -5.28
N MET A 30 -9.88 0.90 -5.87
CA MET A 30 -9.50 1.25 -7.24
C MET A 30 -7.98 1.47 -7.36
N LEU A 31 -7.37 2.15 -6.38
CA LEU A 31 -5.91 2.35 -6.33
C LEU A 31 -5.15 1.04 -6.10
N MET A 32 -5.75 0.10 -5.37
CA MET A 32 -5.17 -1.20 -5.05
C MET A 32 -5.56 -2.29 -6.05
N TYR A 33 -6.25 -1.96 -7.13
CA TYR A 33 -6.67 -2.96 -8.12
C TYR A 33 -5.46 -3.65 -8.74
N GLY A 34 -5.39 -4.98 -8.65
CA GLY A 34 -4.29 -5.78 -9.17
C GLY A 34 -2.95 -5.60 -8.43
N CYS A 35 -2.93 -4.92 -7.28
CA CYS A 35 -1.69 -4.60 -6.56
C CYS A 35 -0.91 -5.85 -6.09
N GLU A 36 -1.60 -6.99 -6.00
CA GLU A 36 -1.04 -8.31 -5.67
C GLU A 36 0.09 -8.73 -6.61
N THR A 37 0.05 -8.30 -7.87
CA THR A 37 1.03 -8.64 -8.91
C THR A 37 2.06 -7.54 -9.14
N TRP A 38 1.94 -6.40 -8.45
CA TRP A 38 2.81 -5.25 -8.71
C TRP A 38 4.20 -5.40 -8.09
N ILE A 39 5.23 -5.05 -8.86
CA ILE A 39 6.58 -4.83 -8.31
C ILE A 39 6.65 -3.38 -7.79
N ILE A 40 6.46 -3.20 -6.49
CA ILE A 40 6.46 -1.87 -5.85
C ILE A 40 7.89 -1.32 -5.76
N SER A 41 8.33 -0.61 -6.79
CA SER A 41 9.60 0.13 -6.73
C SER A 41 9.53 1.31 -5.74
N LYS A 42 10.68 1.81 -5.29
CA LYS A 42 10.77 3.02 -4.45
C LYS A 42 10.02 4.22 -5.07
N GLN A 43 10.07 4.36 -6.39
CA GLN A 43 9.34 5.40 -7.12
C GLN A 43 7.81 5.20 -7.04
N THR A 44 7.34 3.96 -7.18
CA THR A 44 5.90 3.62 -7.08
C THR A 44 5.40 3.85 -5.66
N ARG A 45 6.20 3.46 -4.65
CA ARG A 45 5.94 3.76 -3.23
C ARG A 45 5.77 5.27 -3.00
N GLY A 46 6.73 6.09 -3.45
CA GLY A 46 6.66 7.54 -3.31
C GLY A 46 5.45 8.16 -4.02
N ARG A 47 5.09 7.64 -5.20
CA ARG A 47 3.87 8.07 -5.92
C ARG A 47 2.60 7.73 -5.13
N LEU A 48 2.50 6.54 -4.53
CA LEU A 48 1.35 6.14 -3.72
C LEU A 48 1.21 7.00 -2.46
N GLU A 49 2.31 7.24 -1.73
CA GLU A 49 2.31 8.13 -0.55
C GLU A 49 1.92 9.56 -0.93
N ALA A 50 2.45 10.08 -2.04
CA ALA A 50 2.09 11.40 -2.54
C ALA A 50 0.61 11.50 -2.91
N LYS A 51 0.03 10.42 -3.48
CA LYS A 51 -1.40 10.36 -3.79
C LYS A 51 -2.26 10.33 -2.53
N GLU A 52 -1.91 9.50 -1.54
CA GLU A 52 -2.59 9.44 -0.24
C GLU A 52 -2.61 10.84 0.41
N MET A 53 -1.44 11.49 0.49
CA MET A 53 -1.33 12.86 1.01
C MET A 53 -2.12 13.89 0.18
N TRP A 54 -2.19 13.73 -1.13
CA TRP A 54 -2.97 14.61 -1.99
C TRP A 54 -4.47 14.53 -1.69
N PHE A 55 -5.01 13.33 -1.45
CA PHE A 55 -6.41 13.15 -1.03
C PHE A 55 -6.65 13.75 0.36
N LEU A 56 -5.79 13.47 1.34
CA LEU A 56 -5.89 14.00 2.70
C LEU A 56 -5.92 15.53 2.73
N ARG A 57 -4.95 16.18 2.06
CA ARG A 57 -4.88 17.65 1.95
C ARG A 57 -6.09 18.26 1.27
N ARG A 58 -6.79 17.49 0.44
CA ARG A 58 -7.98 17.94 -0.28
C ARG A 58 -9.25 17.80 0.56
N MET A 59 -9.33 16.77 1.42
CA MET A 59 -10.40 16.61 2.40
C MET A 59 -10.29 17.64 3.54
N THR A 60 -9.08 17.98 4.00
CA THR A 60 -8.91 18.99 5.06
C THR A 60 -9.12 20.43 4.57
N ARG A 61 -9.22 20.67 3.25
CA ARG A 61 -9.51 21.98 2.66
C ARG A 61 -11.01 22.30 2.66
N ILE A 62 -11.52 22.81 3.77
CA ILE A 62 -12.82 23.51 3.91
C ILE A 62 -12.55 25.04 3.70
N PRO A 63 -13.50 25.88 3.20
CA PRO A 63 -13.25 26.83 2.10
C PRO A 63 -12.55 28.14 2.49
N ARG A 64 -12.25 28.90 1.43
CA ARG A 64 -11.61 30.22 1.22
C ARG A 64 -11.32 31.20 2.38
N ILE A 65 -11.88 31.08 3.58
CA ILE A 65 -11.70 32.03 4.70
C ILE A 65 -10.33 31.86 5.40
N ALA A 66 -9.83 30.63 5.52
CA ALA A 66 -8.48 30.37 6.04
C ALA A 66 -7.38 30.37 4.95
N ARG A 67 -7.72 30.77 3.71
CA ARG A 67 -6.75 30.87 2.60
C ARG A 67 -6.00 32.19 2.69
N LYS A 68 -4.81 32.16 3.29
CA LYS A 68 -3.62 32.83 2.70
C LYS A 68 -2.29 32.51 3.39
N LYS A 69 -2.24 32.08 4.66
CA LYS A 69 -0.96 31.99 5.40
C LYS A 69 -0.40 30.60 5.72
N LYS A 70 -1.20 29.52 5.82
CA LYS A 70 -0.76 28.28 6.53
C LYS A 70 -0.71 26.97 5.72
N THR A 71 -1.15 26.96 4.46
CA THR A 71 -1.45 25.69 3.74
C THR A 71 -0.25 25.08 3.01
N ASN A 72 0.74 25.89 2.60
CA ASN A 72 1.97 25.39 1.97
C ASN A 72 3.04 24.99 3.00
N GLN A 73 2.77 25.21 4.29
CA GLN A 73 3.70 25.03 5.41
C GLN A 73 3.19 24.02 6.46
N LYS A 74 2.14 23.25 6.15
CA LYS A 74 1.75 22.09 6.95
C LYS A 74 2.60 20.89 6.53
N THR A 75 3.51 20.48 7.41
CA THR A 75 4.27 19.23 7.34
C THR A 75 3.32 18.05 7.14
N ASN A 76 3.78 16.98 6.47
CA ASN A 76 2.96 15.77 6.27
C ASN A 76 2.41 15.23 7.59
N ASP A 77 3.18 15.33 8.67
CA ASP A 77 2.82 14.85 10.00
C ASP A 77 1.66 15.65 10.60
N ALA A 78 1.63 16.97 10.39
CA ALA A 78 0.55 17.83 10.84
C ALA A 78 -0.79 17.52 10.15
N VAL A 79 -0.76 17.05 8.90
CA VAL A 79 -1.97 16.63 8.17
C VAL A 79 -2.46 15.26 8.67
N LEU A 80 -1.54 14.35 9.00
CA LEU A 80 -1.87 13.02 9.52
C LEU A 80 -2.44 13.10 10.94
N SER A 81 -1.89 13.97 11.80
CA SER A 81 -2.41 14.19 13.15
C SER A 81 -3.81 14.82 13.14
N GLU A 82 -4.03 15.84 12.31
CA GLU A 82 -5.32 16.53 12.19
C GLU A 82 -6.43 15.62 11.66
N THR A 83 -6.09 14.65 10.81
CA THR A 83 -7.07 13.69 10.26
C THR A 83 -7.20 12.42 11.09
N ASN A 84 -6.32 12.20 12.07
CA ASN A 84 -6.17 10.94 12.80
C ASN A 84 -6.10 9.73 11.84
N ILE A 85 -5.41 9.90 10.70
CA ILE A 85 -5.23 8.86 9.69
C ILE A 85 -3.79 8.39 9.73
N LYS A 86 -3.58 7.11 10.03
CA LYS A 86 -2.29 6.44 9.83
C LYS A 86 -2.14 6.13 8.34
N ARG A 87 -0.95 6.34 7.77
CA ARG A 87 -0.62 5.91 6.40
C ARG A 87 -0.86 4.40 6.31
N ALA A 88 -1.91 4.00 5.63
CA ALA A 88 -2.38 2.61 5.63
C ALA A 88 -2.30 1.99 4.24
N LEU A 89 -2.21 2.79 3.18
CA LEU A 89 -2.30 2.28 1.81
C LEU A 89 -1.20 1.28 1.47
N ILE A 90 0.07 1.62 1.75
CA ILE A 90 1.20 0.71 1.49
C ILE A 90 1.07 -0.57 2.32
N ASN A 91 0.68 -0.45 3.59
CA ASN A 91 0.54 -1.62 4.47
C ASN A 91 -0.61 -2.52 3.99
N LYS A 92 -1.73 -1.94 3.54
CA LYS A 92 -2.84 -2.68 2.90
C LYS A 92 -2.37 -3.41 1.64
N ILE A 93 -1.56 -2.76 0.79
CA ILE A 93 -0.99 -3.39 -0.40
C ILE A 93 -0.04 -4.54 -0.02
N ARG A 94 0.91 -4.30 0.91
CA ARG A 94 1.83 -5.33 1.41
C ARG A 94 1.08 -6.55 1.93
N LYS A 95 0.02 -6.33 2.73
CA LYS A 95 -0.84 -7.40 3.25
C LYS A 95 -1.47 -8.21 2.12
N ARG A 96 -2.01 -7.55 1.10
CA ARG A 96 -2.61 -8.24 -0.07
C ARG A 96 -1.56 -9.05 -0.83
N GLN A 97 -0.38 -8.48 -1.09
CA GLN A 97 0.72 -9.17 -1.77
C GLN A 97 1.18 -10.42 -1.02
N VAL A 98 1.44 -10.32 0.29
CA VAL A 98 1.84 -11.47 1.11
C VAL A 98 0.71 -12.50 1.22
N THR A 99 -0.54 -12.06 1.36
CA THR A 99 -1.69 -12.97 1.41
C THR A 99 -1.85 -13.76 0.11
N PHE A 100 -1.76 -13.06 -1.03
CA PHE A 100 -1.82 -13.64 -2.37
C PHE A 100 -0.66 -14.59 -2.64
N PHE A 101 0.56 -14.18 -2.28
CA PHE A 101 1.75 -15.02 -2.39
C PHE A 101 1.58 -16.33 -1.63
N GLY A 102 1.17 -16.27 -0.36
CA GLY A 102 0.91 -17.48 0.42
C GLY A 102 -0.24 -18.33 -0.13
N HIS A 103 -1.25 -17.72 -0.75
CA HIS A 103 -2.33 -18.45 -1.42
C HIS A 103 -1.80 -19.25 -2.61
N ILE A 104 -1.01 -18.61 -3.49
CA ILE A 104 -0.40 -19.25 -4.67
C ILE A 104 0.53 -20.39 -4.25
N MET A 105 1.42 -20.14 -3.29
CA MET A 105 2.41 -21.13 -2.85
C MET A 105 1.76 -22.39 -2.25
N ARG A 106 0.57 -22.25 -1.65
CA ARG A 106 -0.18 -23.39 -1.10
C ARG A 106 -1.03 -24.13 -2.12
N ARG A 107 -1.34 -23.55 -3.28
CA ARG A 107 -2.27 -24.15 -4.24
C ARG A 107 -1.60 -25.13 -5.22
N GLU A 108 -0.27 -25.24 -5.22
CA GLU A 108 0.56 -26.16 -6.04
C GLU A 108 0.06 -26.35 -7.50
N ARG A 109 -0.41 -25.25 -8.13
CA ARG A 109 -0.86 -25.22 -9.54
C ARG A 109 0.19 -24.55 -10.44
N GLN A 110 -0.02 -24.58 -11.77
CA GLN A 110 0.86 -23.93 -12.76
C GLN A 110 1.13 -22.44 -12.48
N GLU A 111 0.19 -21.76 -11.80
CA GLU A 111 0.32 -20.37 -11.31
C GLU A 111 1.52 -20.20 -10.36
N HIS A 112 1.92 -21.25 -9.63
CA HIS A 112 3.15 -21.28 -8.84
C HIS A 112 4.38 -21.06 -9.73
N LEU A 113 4.47 -21.72 -10.88
CA LEU A 113 5.60 -21.60 -11.80
C LEU A 113 5.64 -20.23 -12.48
N VAL A 114 4.49 -19.71 -12.90
CA VAL A 114 4.40 -18.37 -13.54
C VAL A 114 4.69 -17.27 -12.53
N THR A 115 4.16 -17.36 -11.32
CA THR A 115 4.40 -16.37 -10.26
C THR A 115 5.84 -16.45 -9.79
N THR A 116 6.38 -17.66 -9.59
CA THR A 116 7.80 -17.86 -9.28
C THR A 116 8.67 -17.34 -10.42
N GLY A 117 8.32 -17.56 -11.68
CA GLY A 117 9.04 -17.02 -12.85
C GLY A 117 8.94 -15.49 -13.01
N MET A 118 7.79 -14.88 -12.73
CA MET A 118 7.62 -13.42 -12.68
C MET A 118 8.38 -12.79 -11.52
N PHE A 119 8.42 -13.46 -10.36
CA PHE A 119 9.08 -12.97 -9.15
C PHE A 119 10.60 -13.30 -9.12
N MET A 120 11.06 -14.37 -9.78
CA MET A 120 12.44 -14.85 -9.82
C MET A 120 13.15 -14.66 -11.18
N GLY A 121 12.44 -14.24 -12.23
CA GLY A 121 12.96 -14.13 -13.58
C GLY A 121 14.25 -13.30 -13.68
N ARG A 122 15.14 -13.69 -14.61
CA ARG A 122 16.39 -12.97 -14.87
C ARG A 122 16.07 -11.58 -15.46
N HIS A 123 16.37 -10.53 -14.72
CA HIS A 123 16.37 -9.17 -15.24
C HIS A 123 17.63 -8.92 -16.09
N GLY A 124 17.52 -8.12 -17.15
CA GLY A 124 18.65 -7.75 -18.01
C GLY A 124 19.78 -7.05 -17.24
N ARG A 125 21.00 -7.08 -17.81
CA ARG A 125 22.20 -6.45 -17.22
C ARG A 125 21.97 -4.95 -16.99
N GLY A 126 22.21 -4.47 -15.76
CA GLY A 126 22.00 -3.08 -15.32
C GLY A 126 21.77 -2.94 -13.80
N ARG A 127 21.34 -1.76 -13.33
CA ARG A 127 21.02 -1.50 -11.89
C ARG A 127 20.07 -2.56 -11.35
N LEU A 128 20.54 -3.34 -10.37
CA LEU A 128 19.80 -4.45 -9.78
C LEU A 128 18.44 -3.96 -9.26
N ARG A 129 17.36 -4.36 -9.94
CA ARG A 129 15.99 -4.17 -9.43
C ARG A 129 15.75 -5.26 -8.40
N GLU A 130 15.37 -4.85 -7.19
CA GLU A 130 15.04 -5.75 -6.08
C GLU A 130 13.96 -6.74 -6.51
N LYS A 131 14.25 -8.05 -6.38
CA LYS A 131 13.31 -9.11 -6.72
C LYS A 131 12.12 -9.05 -5.79
N ALA A 132 10.95 -9.39 -6.30
CA ALA A 132 9.75 -9.35 -5.49
C ALA A 132 9.79 -10.39 -4.35
N THR A 133 10.48 -11.53 -4.53
CA THR A 133 10.71 -12.51 -3.45
C THR A 133 11.65 -11.97 -2.36
N ASP A 134 12.76 -11.35 -2.75
CA ASP A 134 13.74 -10.79 -1.80
C ASP A 134 13.11 -9.66 -0.98
N ARG A 135 12.22 -8.87 -1.61
CA ARG A 135 11.44 -7.84 -0.92
C ARG A 135 10.42 -8.44 0.07
N LEU A 136 9.72 -9.51 -0.33
CA LEU A 136 8.77 -10.20 0.55
C LEU A 136 9.51 -10.80 1.75
N ALA A 137 10.65 -11.43 1.52
CA ALA A 137 11.51 -11.99 2.56
C ALA A 137 11.99 -10.89 3.52
N SER A 138 12.44 -9.74 2.99
CA SER A 138 12.80 -8.56 3.79
C SER A 138 11.64 -8.05 4.65
N TRP A 139 10.42 -7.96 4.12
CA TRP A 139 9.25 -7.52 4.90
C TRP A 139 8.86 -8.52 5.99
N LEU A 140 9.01 -9.82 5.72
CA LEU A 140 8.67 -10.89 6.65
C LEU A 140 9.78 -11.16 7.68
N GLY A 141 10.95 -10.53 7.52
CA GLY A 141 12.12 -10.78 8.38
C GLY A 141 12.76 -12.15 8.13
N VAL A 142 12.59 -12.72 6.94
CA VAL A 142 13.08 -14.04 6.57
C VAL A 142 14.34 -13.88 5.71
N GLY A 143 15.40 -14.65 5.99
CA GLY A 143 16.70 -14.50 5.33
C GLY A 143 16.75 -15.05 3.90
N SER A 144 15.78 -15.88 3.51
CA SER A 144 15.78 -16.55 2.20
C SER A 144 14.39 -16.68 1.59
N THR A 145 14.35 -16.64 0.26
CA THR A 145 13.15 -16.93 -0.53
C THR A 145 12.65 -18.36 -0.31
N VAL A 146 13.56 -19.33 -0.14
CA VAL A 146 13.20 -20.75 0.07
C VAL A 146 12.49 -20.93 1.41
N GLU A 147 13.00 -20.28 2.45
CA GLU A 147 12.41 -20.29 3.79
C GLU A 147 11.05 -19.58 3.80
N THR A 148 10.92 -18.51 3.02
CA THR A 148 9.63 -17.83 2.82
C THR A 148 8.61 -18.77 2.20
N ILE A 149 8.97 -19.58 1.20
CA ILE A 149 8.06 -20.56 0.59
C ILE A 149 7.68 -21.65 1.60
N LYS A 150 8.63 -22.18 2.37
CA LYS A 150 8.35 -23.19 3.41
C LYS A 150 7.35 -22.69 4.45
N THR A 151 7.54 -21.47 4.95
CA THR A 151 6.66 -20.87 5.97
C THR A 151 5.24 -20.59 5.45
N THR A 152 5.03 -20.47 4.13
CA THR A 152 3.66 -20.37 3.59
C THR A 152 2.82 -21.61 3.84
N ARG A 153 3.41 -22.80 3.99
CA ARG A 153 2.67 -24.05 4.22
C ARG A 153 2.00 -24.06 5.59
N GLU A 154 2.64 -23.46 6.59
CA GLU A 154 2.12 -23.34 7.95
C GLU A 154 1.20 -22.11 8.09
N ARG A 155 -0.11 -22.33 8.01
CA ARG A 155 -1.11 -21.23 8.03
C ARG A 155 -1.04 -20.38 9.30
N GLY A 156 -0.76 -20.98 10.46
CA GLY A 156 -0.66 -20.28 11.74
C GLY A 156 0.51 -19.28 11.76
N VAL A 157 1.70 -19.77 11.42
CA VAL A 157 2.92 -18.97 11.31
C VAL A 157 2.76 -17.88 10.24
N TRP A 158 2.21 -18.24 9.07
CA TRP A 158 1.99 -17.27 7.98
C TRP A 158 1.06 -16.12 8.38
N ARG A 159 -0.03 -16.42 9.09
CA ARG A 159 -0.95 -15.38 9.60
C ARG A 159 -0.26 -14.48 10.63
N GLY A 160 0.56 -15.06 11.51
CA GLY A 160 1.36 -14.31 12.48
C GLY A 160 2.35 -13.37 11.80
N MET A 161 3.05 -13.84 10.77
CA MET A 161 3.99 -13.03 9.99
C MET A 161 3.29 -11.88 9.26
N ILE A 162 2.13 -12.12 8.65
CA ILE A 162 1.32 -11.03 8.03
C ILE A 162 0.96 -9.95 9.06
N ALA A 163 0.58 -10.35 10.28
CA ALA A 163 0.27 -9.40 11.35
C ALA A 163 1.50 -8.58 11.77
N ASN A 164 2.71 -9.17 11.72
CA ASN A 164 3.97 -8.47 12.00
C ASN A 164 4.34 -7.47 10.90
N VAL A 165 4.16 -7.81 9.63
CA VAL A 165 4.37 -6.89 8.49
C VAL A 165 3.51 -5.63 8.62
N MET A 166 2.30 -5.76 9.15
CA MET A 166 1.40 -4.63 9.42
C MET A 166 1.86 -3.75 10.59
N ARG A 167 2.63 -4.30 11.53
CA ARG A 167 3.15 -3.60 12.71
C ARG A 167 4.44 -2.83 12.42
N HIS A 168 5.33 -3.38 11.59
CA HIS A 168 6.66 -2.82 11.30
C HIS A 168 6.73 -2.04 9.97
N GLY A 169 5.60 -1.52 9.47
CA GLY A 169 5.54 -0.75 8.21
C GLY A 169 6.26 0.61 8.22
N THR A 170 7.07 0.91 9.24
CA THR A 170 7.86 2.13 9.39
C THR A 170 9.33 1.83 9.10
N GLY A 171 9.73 2.15 7.88
CA GLY A 171 11.08 2.09 7.33
C GLY A 171 11.08 2.71 5.95
#